data_AF-T1C287-F1
#
_entry.id   AF-T1C287-F1
#
_cell.length_a   1.000
_cell.length_b   1.000
_cell.length_c   1.000
_cell.angle_alpha   90.00
_cell.angle_beta   90.00
_cell.angle_gamma   90.00
#
_symmetry.space_group_name_H-M   'P 1'
#
loop_
_entity.id
_entity.type
_entity.pdbx_description
1 polymer ?
#
loop_
_entity_poly.entity_id
_entity_poly.type
_entity_poly.pdbx_seq_one_letter_code
_entity_poly.pdbx_strand_id
1 'polypeptide(L)'
;MMEFPRYREFAQSFPNTVPFSEGIGFIGRMLHKDDVDLTYFVTAHELGHQWWGHQLVGGQVQGSNMLSETLAQYSAYMVMQHKYGKDYMHKVLRHFLDRYLRGRAGEIRHEPPLALVQREPYVWYEKGGQIMYTLADYIGEDKMDLALHN
;
A
#
# COMPACT_ATOMS: atom_id res chain seq x y z
N MET A 1 15.95 1.83 -8.80
CA MET A 1 14.68 1.83 -9.56
C MET A 1 15.02 1.67 -11.03
N MET A 2 14.32 0.79 -11.75
CA MET A 2 14.56 0.47 -13.16
C MET A 2 13.24 0.59 -13.90
N GLU A 3 13.19 1.42 -14.95
CA GLU A 3 12.00 1.56 -15.78
C GLU A 3 11.87 0.38 -16.76
N PHE A 4 10.64 0.03 -17.13
CA PHE A 4 10.39 -0.82 -18.29
C PHE A 4 9.10 -0.44 -19.06
N PRO A 5 9.05 -0.71 -20.39
CA PRO A 5 7.94 -0.27 -21.24
C PRO A 5 6.57 -0.92 -20.94
N ARG A 6 5.51 -0.27 -21.43
CA ARG A 6 4.07 -0.60 -21.19
C ARG A 6 3.54 -1.95 -21.69
N TYR A 7 4.39 -2.94 -22.01
CA TYR A 7 3.90 -4.29 -22.37
C TYR A 7 3.46 -5.11 -21.14
N ARG A 8 3.78 -4.66 -19.91
CA ARG A 8 3.25 -5.15 -18.63
C ARG A 8 3.06 -3.98 -17.66
N GLU A 9 2.13 -4.11 -16.71
CA GLU A 9 1.76 -3.03 -15.77
C GLU A 9 1.95 -3.48 -14.31
N PHE A 10 3.16 -3.33 -13.79
CA PHE A 10 3.46 -3.59 -12.38
C PHE A 10 4.66 -2.76 -11.89
N ALA A 11 4.77 -2.65 -10.58
CA ALA A 11 6.02 -2.41 -9.89
C ALA A 11 6.25 -3.61 -8.95
N GLN A 12 7.52 -3.92 -8.66
CA GLN A 12 7.84 -5.01 -7.75
C GLN A 12 9.13 -4.71 -7.01
N SER A 13 9.11 -4.89 -5.71
CA SER A 13 10.30 -4.79 -4.88
C SER A 13 11.11 -6.08 -4.95
N PHE A 14 12.34 -5.98 -5.42
CA PHE A 14 13.41 -6.96 -5.20
C PHE A 14 14.46 -6.35 -4.25
N PRO A 15 15.35 -7.16 -3.65
CA PRO A 15 16.47 -6.64 -2.90
C PRO A 15 17.29 -5.65 -3.73
N ASN A 16 17.37 -4.39 -3.28
CA ASN A 16 18.08 -3.28 -3.92
C ASN A 16 17.61 -2.90 -5.35
N THR A 17 16.58 -3.52 -5.90
CA THR A 17 16.13 -3.30 -7.28
C THR A 17 14.62 -3.26 -7.36
N VAL A 18 14.07 -2.26 -8.05
CA VAL A 18 12.61 -2.08 -8.20
C VAL A 18 12.32 -1.82 -9.67
N PRO A 19 11.95 -2.83 -10.47
CA PRO A 19 11.32 -2.61 -11.78
C PRO A 19 10.02 -1.83 -11.63
N PHE A 20 9.80 -0.85 -12.50
CA PHE A 20 8.64 0.03 -12.47
C PHE A 20 8.15 0.31 -13.88
N SER A 21 6.91 -0.09 -14.18
CA SER A 21 6.33 0.07 -15.52
C SER A 21 6.01 1.52 -15.88
N GLU A 22 6.23 1.90 -17.14
CA GLU A 22 5.63 3.11 -17.72
C GLU A 22 4.10 3.15 -17.64
N GLY A 23 3.46 1.98 -17.60
CA GLY A 23 2.01 1.81 -17.59
C GLY A 23 1.42 1.95 -16.19
N ILE A 24 2.17 1.59 -15.14
CA ILE A 24 1.73 1.78 -13.75
C ILE A 24 1.95 3.21 -13.25
N GLY A 25 2.88 3.96 -13.86
CA GLY A 25 3.04 5.37 -13.56
C GLY A 25 4.44 5.96 -13.67
N PHE A 26 5.43 5.26 -14.26
CA PHE A 26 6.80 5.81 -14.35
C PHE A 26 6.83 7.16 -15.09
N ILE A 27 6.02 7.27 -16.15
CA ILE A 27 5.80 8.50 -16.92
C ILE A 27 4.47 9.19 -16.56
N GLY A 28 3.85 8.77 -15.45
CA GLY A 28 2.62 9.38 -14.93
C GLY A 28 2.88 10.80 -14.45
N ARG A 29 1.88 11.67 -14.60
CA ARG A 29 1.92 13.04 -14.07
C ARG A 29 0.54 13.42 -13.54
N MET A 30 0.51 14.13 -12.42
CA MET A 30 -0.72 14.76 -11.94
C MET A 30 -1.12 15.87 -12.91
N LEU A 31 -2.33 15.81 -13.46
CA LEU A 31 -2.87 16.80 -14.39
C LEU A 31 -3.87 17.72 -13.69
N HIS A 32 -4.56 17.21 -12.69
CA HIS A 32 -5.54 17.92 -11.88
C HIS A 32 -5.09 18.03 -10.43
N LYS A 33 -5.53 19.09 -9.75
CA LYS A 33 -5.20 19.34 -8.33
C LYS A 33 -5.69 18.21 -7.42
N ASP A 34 -6.74 17.52 -7.83
CA ASP A 34 -7.39 16.45 -7.07
C ASP A 34 -6.82 15.07 -7.39
N ASP A 35 -5.85 14.96 -8.31
CA ASP A 35 -5.18 13.70 -8.62
C ASP A 35 -4.35 13.23 -7.41
N VAL A 36 -4.38 11.93 -7.14
CA VAL A 36 -3.46 11.28 -6.21
C VAL A 36 -2.13 11.06 -6.93
N ASP A 37 -1.02 11.40 -6.29
CA ASP A 37 0.33 11.12 -6.78
C ASP A 37 0.63 9.61 -6.67
N LEU A 38 0.07 8.84 -7.60
CA LEU A 38 0.22 7.39 -7.62
C LEU A 38 1.67 6.97 -7.89
N THR A 39 2.44 7.77 -8.64
CA THR A 39 3.86 7.48 -8.87
C THR A 39 4.65 7.55 -7.57
N TYR A 40 4.45 8.61 -6.79
CA TYR A 40 5.09 8.74 -5.47
C TYR A 40 4.59 7.68 -4.50
N PHE A 41 3.28 7.41 -4.49
CA PHE A 41 2.68 6.37 -3.66
C PHE A 41 3.27 4.97 -3.95
N VAL A 42 3.28 4.52 -5.21
CA VAL A 42 3.80 3.20 -5.59
C VAL A 42 5.30 3.13 -5.27
N THR A 43 6.06 4.20 -5.51
CA THR A 43 7.48 4.23 -5.15
C THR A 43 7.70 4.05 -3.65
N ALA A 44 6.89 4.72 -2.81
CA ALA A 44 6.96 4.56 -1.36
C ALA A 44 6.54 3.15 -0.91
N HIS A 45 5.53 2.55 -1.56
CA HIS A 45 5.09 1.17 -1.32
C HIS A 45 6.22 0.17 -1.60
N GLU A 46 6.81 0.24 -2.79
CA GLU A 46 7.90 -0.67 -3.17
C GLU A 46 9.15 -0.48 -2.30
N LEU A 47 9.42 0.75 -1.83
CA LEU A 47 10.50 1.00 -0.88
C LEU A 47 10.18 0.43 0.51
N GLY A 48 8.92 0.50 0.95
CA GLY A 48 8.46 -0.10 2.20
C GLY A 48 8.74 -1.61 2.26
N HIS A 49 8.63 -2.30 1.12
CA HIS A 49 8.97 -3.72 1.03
C HIS A 49 10.44 -4.06 1.36
N GLN A 50 11.37 -3.10 1.32
CA GLN A 50 12.74 -3.33 1.78
C GLN A 50 12.81 -3.73 3.27
N TRP A 51 11.81 -3.35 4.07
CA TRP A 51 11.60 -3.87 5.42
C TRP A 51 10.52 -4.96 5.43
N TRP A 52 9.35 -4.68 4.85
CA TRP A 52 8.17 -5.57 4.92
C TRP A 52 8.15 -6.58 3.77
N GLY A 53 8.56 -7.82 4.03
CA GLY A 53 8.70 -8.89 3.05
C GLY A 53 10.15 -9.24 2.70
N HIS A 54 11.10 -8.33 2.92
CA HIS A 54 12.54 -8.62 2.77
C HIS A 54 13.30 -8.77 4.09
N GLN A 55 12.98 -7.97 5.13
CA GLN A 55 13.55 -8.17 6.48
C GLN A 55 12.57 -8.91 7.38
N LEU A 56 11.31 -8.46 7.42
CA LEU A 56 10.21 -9.18 8.05
C LEU A 56 9.53 -10.08 7.00
N VAL A 57 9.86 -11.36 6.99
CA VAL A 57 9.24 -12.33 6.09
C VAL A 57 8.12 -13.07 6.83
N GLY A 58 6.90 -13.00 6.30
CA GLY A 58 5.77 -13.72 6.86
C GLY A 58 5.98 -15.24 6.83
N GLY A 59 5.51 -15.95 7.86
CA GLY A 59 5.51 -17.41 7.87
C GLY A 59 4.60 -18.01 6.81
N GLN A 60 4.70 -19.33 6.58
CA GLN A 60 3.82 -20.07 5.66
C GLN A 60 2.43 -20.33 6.27
N VAL A 61 1.73 -19.27 6.63
CA VAL A 61 0.43 -19.30 7.31
C VAL A 61 -0.53 -18.25 6.73
N GLN A 62 -1.82 -18.38 7.03
CA GLN A 62 -2.82 -17.38 6.65
C GLN A 62 -2.45 -16.01 7.24
N GLY A 63 -2.74 -14.94 6.50
CA GLY A 63 -2.40 -13.58 6.92
C GLY A 63 -0.95 -13.16 6.64
N SER A 64 -0.10 -14.03 6.09
CA SER A 64 1.30 -13.64 5.78
C SER A 64 1.40 -12.47 4.81
N ASN A 65 0.53 -12.43 3.79
CA ASN A 65 0.47 -11.31 2.82
C ASN A 65 0.07 -9.98 3.47
N MET A 66 -0.68 -10.00 4.57
CA MET A 66 -0.97 -8.78 5.33
C MET A 66 0.33 -8.16 5.85
N LEU A 67 1.24 -8.98 6.40
CA LEU A 67 2.49 -8.48 6.97
C LEU A 67 3.36 -7.78 5.92
N SER A 68 3.43 -8.29 4.69
CA SER A 68 4.20 -7.63 3.63
C SER A 68 3.46 -6.45 3.01
N GLU A 69 2.24 -6.68 2.52
CA GLU A 69 1.54 -5.72 1.67
C GLU A 69 0.83 -4.64 2.48
N THR A 70 0.18 -4.99 3.60
CA THR A 70 -0.50 -4.00 4.43
C THR A 70 0.49 -3.05 5.09
N LEU A 71 1.64 -3.55 5.58
CA LEU A 71 2.65 -2.70 6.20
C LEU A 71 3.36 -1.81 5.17
N ALA A 72 3.64 -2.31 3.96
CA ALA A 72 4.13 -1.49 2.86
C ALA A 72 3.13 -0.40 2.45
N GLN A 73 1.84 -0.75 2.33
CA GLN A 73 0.78 0.20 2.00
C GLN A 73 0.63 1.29 3.08
N TYR A 74 0.62 0.90 4.36
CA TYR A 74 0.57 1.84 5.49
C TYR A 74 1.79 2.78 5.46
N SER A 75 2.99 2.24 5.27
CA SER A 75 4.21 3.05 5.17
C SER A 75 4.11 4.07 4.03
N ALA A 76 3.55 3.67 2.88
CA ALA A 76 3.31 4.58 1.77
C ALA A 76 2.28 5.68 2.13
N TYR A 77 1.21 5.39 2.87
CA TYR A 77 0.29 6.40 3.38
C TYR A 77 0.96 7.40 4.32
N MET A 78 1.83 6.93 5.21
CA MET A 78 2.55 7.83 6.13
C MET A 78 3.53 8.71 5.36
N VAL A 79 4.27 8.17 4.39
CA VAL A 79 5.16 8.95 3.52
C VAL A 79 4.37 10.01 2.71
N MET A 80 3.20 9.65 2.19
CA MET A 80 2.29 10.60 1.54
C MET A 80 1.83 11.71 2.49
N GLN A 81 1.46 11.36 3.72
CA GLN A 81 1.07 12.32 4.76
C GLN A 81 2.20 13.28 5.11
N HIS A 82 3.42 12.77 5.32
CA HIS A 82 4.59 13.60 5.61
C HIS A 82 4.95 14.54 4.47
N LYS A 83 4.76 14.09 3.23
CA LYS A 83 5.07 14.88 2.03
C LYS A 83 4.01 15.95 1.73
N TYR A 84 2.73 15.58 1.81
CA TYR A 84 1.62 16.39 1.29
C TYR A 84 0.68 16.94 2.36
N GLY A 85 0.82 16.49 3.61
CA GLY A 85 -0.01 16.88 4.75
C GLY A 85 -1.28 16.05 4.94
N LYS A 86 -1.88 16.16 6.13
CA LYS A 86 -3.09 15.40 6.51
C LYS A 86 -4.29 15.69 5.60
N ASP A 87 -4.49 16.95 5.20
CA ASP A 87 -5.61 17.31 4.30
C ASP A 87 -5.56 16.58 2.96
N TYR A 88 -4.35 16.36 2.42
CA TYR A 88 -4.16 15.60 1.19
C TYR A 88 -4.57 14.13 1.36
N MET A 89 -4.43 13.57 2.57
CA MET A 89 -4.78 12.17 2.82
C MET A 89 -6.27 11.89 2.62
N HIS A 90 -7.16 12.88 2.76
CA HIS A 90 -8.59 12.68 2.50
C HIS A 90 -8.86 12.15 1.08
N LYS A 91 -8.15 12.64 0.06
CA LYS A 91 -8.31 12.14 -1.32
C LYS A 91 -7.57 10.82 -1.55
N VAL A 92 -6.42 10.61 -0.90
CA VAL A 92 -5.66 9.35 -0.96
C VAL A 92 -6.51 8.21 -0.40
N LEU A 93 -7.01 8.37 0.83
CA LEU A 93 -7.83 7.38 1.50
C LEU A 93 -9.15 7.17 0.75
N ARG A 94 -9.76 8.21 0.17
CA ARG A 94 -10.94 8.03 -0.69
C ARG A 94 -10.63 7.17 -1.93
N HIS A 95 -9.54 7.46 -2.63
CA HIS A 95 -9.13 6.71 -3.82
C HIS A 95 -8.96 5.20 -3.51
N PHE A 96 -8.28 4.88 -2.41
CA PHE A 96 -8.07 3.49 -2.02
C PHE A 96 -9.31 2.85 -1.37
N LEU A 97 -10.19 3.63 -0.73
CA LEU A 97 -11.52 3.15 -0.30
C LEU A 97 -12.36 2.73 -1.51
N ASP A 98 -12.39 3.51 -2.59
CA ASP A 98 -13.14 3.14 -3.79
C ASP A 98 -12.59 1.86 -4.43
N ARG A 99 -11.26 1.63 -4.36
CA ARG A 99 -10.63 0.38 -4.78
C ARG A 99 -11.05 -0.79 -3.88
N TYR A 100 -11.04 -0.60 -2.56
CA TYR A 100 -11.56 -1.57 -1.60
C TYR A 100 -13.01 -1.96 -1.93
N LEU A 101 -13.90 -0.97 -2.07
CA LEU A 101 -15.33 -1.20 -2.29
C LEU A 101 -15.60 -1.89 -3.64
N ARG A 102 -14.87 -1.54 -4.70
CA ARG A 102 -14.95 -2.25 -5.98
C ARG A 102 -14.52 -3.71 -5.86
N GLY A 103 -13.40 -3.98 -5.18
CA GLY A 103 -12.94 -5.34 -4.92
C GLY A 103 -13.95 -6.14 -4.09
N ARG A 104 -14.49 -5.52 -3.04
CA ARG A 104 -15.52 -6.11 -2.17
C ARG A 104 -16.79 -6.44 -2.93
N ALA A 105 -17.25 -5.55 -3.80
CA ALA A 105 -18.45 -5.76 -4.61
C ALA A 105 -18.32 -6.94 -5.58
N GLY A 106 -17.10 -7.25 -6.01
CA GLY A 106 -16.80 -8.43 -6.83
C GLY A 106 -16.52 -9.72 -6.06
N GLU A 107 -16.53 -9.70 -4.72
CA GLU A 107 -16.26 -10.89 -3.92
C GLU A 107 -17.45 -11.86 -3.97
N ILE A 108 -17.22 -13.03 -4.57
CA ILE A 108 -18.22 -14.08 -4.72
C ILE A 108 -18.20 -15.11 -3.58
N ARG A 109 -17.13 -15.11 -2.76
CA ARG A 109 -17.00 -15.98 -1.59
C ARG A 109 -17.26 -15.16 -0.32
N HIS A 110 -16.44 -15.37 0.70
CA HIS A 110 -16.45 -14.65 1.96
C HIS A 110 -15.16 -13.84 2.08
N GLU A 111 -15.27 -12.55 2.42
CA GLU A 111 -14.10 -11.73 2.73
C GLU A 111 -13.57 -12.17 4.11
N PRO A 112 -12.34 -12.70 4.20
CA PRO A 112 -11.76 -13.07 5.48
C PRO A 112 -11.41 -11.81 6.31
N PRO A 113 -11.31 -11.95 7.64
CA PRO A 113 -10.64 -10.94 8.46
C PRO A 113 -9.24 -10.64 7.91
N LEU A 114 -8.78 -9.39 8.08
CA LEU A 114 -7.45 -8.96 7.60
C LEU A 114 -6.32 -9.89 8.10
N ALA A 115 -6.39 -10.34 9.35
CA ALA A 115 -5.41 -11.26 9.94
C ALA A 115 -5.40 -12.67 9.33
N LEU A 116 -6.42 -13.04 8.54
CA LEU A 116 -6.55 -14.36 7.91
C LEU A 116 -6.62 -14.27 6.37
N VAL A 117 -6.29 -13.11 5.82
CA VAL A 117 -6.34 -12.87 4.36
C VAL A 117 -5.34 -13.76 3.62
N GLN A 118 -5.72 -14.24 2.44
CA GLN A 118 -4.89 -15.18 1.66
C GLN A 118 -4.81 -14.86 0.18
N ARG A 119 -5.96 -14.59 -0.47
CA ARG A 119 -6.01 -14.39 -1.94
C ARG A 119 -6.82 -13.16 -2.36
N GLU A 120 -7.09 -12.26 -1.41
CA GLU A 120 -7.96 -11.11 -1.58
C GLU A 120 -7.13 -9.81 -1.57
N PRO A 121 -6.58 -9.35 -2.72
CA PRO A 121 -5.71 -8.18 -2.75
C PRO A 121 -6.38 -6.89 -2.28
N TYR A 122 -7.67 -6.74 -2.56
CA TYR A 122 -8.45 -5.61 -2.05
C TYR A 122 -8.51 -5.57 -0.51
N VAL A 123 -8.26 -6.70 0.17
CA VAL A 123 -8.20 -6.77 1.63
C VAL A 123 -6.82 -6.38 2.15
N TRP A 124 -5.72 -7.02 1.70
CA TRP A 124 -4.40 -6.69 2.25
C TRP A 124 -3.86 -5.34 1.79
N TYR A 125 -4.15 -4.90 0.55
CA TYR A 125 -3.74 -3.56 0.11
C TYR A 125 -4.68 -2.51 0.70
N GLU A 126 -5.93 -2.54 0.28
CA GLU A 126 -6.81 -1.39 0.44
C GLU A 126 -7.39 -1.30 1.84
N LYS A 127 -8.06 -2.37 2.31
CA LYS A 127 -8.61 -2.43 3.67
C LYS A 127 -7.50 -2.40 4.72
N GLY A 128 -6.40 -3.11 4.46
CA GLY A 128 -5.23 -3.17 5.33
C GLY A 128 -4.65 -1.80 5.61
N GLY A 129 -4.26 -1.06 4.56
CA GLY A 129 -3.67 0.27 4.72
C GLY A 129 -4.62 1.24 5.44
N GLN A 130 -5.92 1.20 5.13
CA GLN A 130 -6.94 2.04 5.78
C GLN A 130 -7.06 1.76 7.28
N ILE A 131 -7.08 0.48 7.67
CA ILE A 131 -7.16 0.07 9.08
C ILE A 131 -5.93 0.56 9.83
N MET A 132 -4.73 0.35 9.28
CA MET A 132 -3.48 0.75 9.95
C MET A 132 -3.36 2.27 10.08
N TYR A 133 -3.72 3.02 9.03
CA TYR A 133 -3.73 4.47 9.07
C TYR A 133 -4.75 5.01 10.09
N THR A 134 -5.95 4.44 10.12
CA THR A 134 -6.98 4.81 11.11
C THR A 134 -6.53 4.47 12.54
N LEU A 135 -5.88 3.32 12.73
CA LEU A 135 -5.34 2.94 14.02
C LEU A 135 -4.28 3.95 14.49
N ALA A 136 -3.36 4.34 13.61
CA ALA A 136 -2.35 5.35 13.89
C ALA A 136 -2.97 6.71 14.23
N ASP A 137 -4.05 7.12 13.56
CA ASP A 137 -4.78 8.34 13.91
C ASP A 137 -5.40 8.27 15.31
N TYR A 138 -5.94 7.11 15.71
CA TYR A 138 -6.51 6.94 17.05
C TYR A 138 -5.48 6.85 18.18
N ILE A 139 -4.37 6.16 17.97
CA ILE A 139 -3.41 5.89 19.06
C ILE A 139 -2.20 6.83 19.05
N GLY A 140 -1.97 7.53 17.92
CA GLY A 140 -0.80 8.33 17.62
C GLY A 140 0.21 7.58 16.76
N GLU A 141 0.76 8.26 15.76
CA GLU A 141 1.79 7.73 14.85
C GLU A 141 2.99 7.17 15.62
N ASP A 142 3.53 7.90 16.60
CA ASP A 142 4.67 7.45 17.40
C ASP A 142 4.43 6.09 18.10
N LYS A 143 3.20 5.84 18.54
CA LYS A 143 2.87 4.56 19.19
C LYS A 143 2.73 3.43 18.18
N MET A 144 2.20 3.74 17.00
CA MET A 144 2.11 2.79 15.91
C MET A 144 3.52 2.38 15.44
N ASP A 145 4.39 3.36 15.23
CA ASP A 145 5.76 3.13 14.77
C ASP A 145 6.58 2.38 15.82
N LEU A 146 6.41 2.70 17.10
CA LEU A 146 7.01 1.94 18.19
C LEU A 146 6.57 0.47 18.19
N ALA A 147 5.30 0.19 17.88
CA ALA A 147 4.78 -1.18 17.80
C ALA A 147 5.30 -1.94 16.59
N LEU A 148 5.63 -1.25 15.49
CA LEU A 148 6.20 -1.86 14.27
C LEU A 148 7.72 -2.02 14.34
N HIS A 149 8.40 -1.22 15.18
CA HIS A 149 9.85 -1.31 15.38
C HIS A 149 10.25 -2.46 16.31
N ASN A 150 9.45 -2.75 17.34
CA ASN A 150 9.74 -3.76 18.37
C ASN A 150 9.29 -5.17 17.96
#